data_AF-A0A3A5W8A9-F1
#
_entry.id   AF-A0A3A5W8A9-F1
#
_cell.length_a   1.000
_cell.length_b   1.000
_cell.length_c   1.000
_cell.angle_alpha   90.00
_cell.angle_beta   90.00
_cell.angle_gamma   90.00
#
_symmetry.space_group_name_H-M   'P 1'
#
loop_
_entity.id
_entity.type
_entity.pdbx_description
1 polymer ?
#
loop_
_entity_poly.entity_id
_entity_poly.type
_entity_poly.pdbx_seq_one_letter_code
_entity_poly.pdbx_strand_id
1 'polypeptide(L)'
;MRQLTVTLVLVLCLTSTTSALVEENSGPHWLKRTILVEERTAIWCPSCAEIDPELEIVAKSHGARTAIIGLHVDDEFENNASLARIQYQMQIDSEQYGTPTFFVDGVKTAEGYDAWSEVQKRILTQENSRESPEDMALEIIDGSFEIPTPEYGQITVMVLEHDKLVPEGADNSGEDTRDRVLIGMIVRDISGNNTHYGDLSLPESWSVVMIHEPVEGGVPYGVVEISNLEYDDDKDNQLMIIVFTSIFLGALLVFSPTKKSLNSEEE
;
A
#
# COMPACT_ATOMS: atom_id res chain seq x y z
N MET A 1 -22.61 35.24 -29.68
CA MET A 1 -22.56 33.92 -29.01
C MET A 1 -21.30 33.13 -29.36
N ARG A 2 -20.97 32.93 -30.64
CA ARG A 2 -19.78 32.15 -31.06
C ARG A 2 -18.42 32.74 -30.66
N GLN A 3 -18.31 34.07 -30.53
CA GLN A 3 -17.09 34.74 -30.06
C GLN A 3 -16.89 34.55 -28.54
N LEU A 4 -17.98 34.60 -27.76
CA LEU A 4 -17.97 34.39 -26.30
C LEU A 4 -17.59 32.96 -25.90
N THR A 5 -18.02 31.96 -26.66
CA THR A 5 -17.64 30.56 -26.42
C THR A 5 -16.17 30.29 -26.70
N VAL A 6 -15.58 30.94 -27.72
CA VAL A 6 -14.14 30.80 -28.01
C VAL A 6 -13.29 31.45 -26.92
N THR A 7 -13.70 32.61 -26.40
CA THR A 7 -12.98 33.27 -25.30
C THR A 7 -13.06 32.45 -24.00
N LEU A 8 -14.20 31.83 -23.70
CA LEU A 8 -14.37 30.97 -22.52
C LEU A 8 -13.48 29.72 -22.58
N VAL A 9 -13.38 29.08 -23.76
CA VAL A 9 -12.52 27.90 -23.96
C VAL A 9 -11.03 28.26 -23.86
N LEU A 10 -10.61 29.41 -24.40
CA LEU A 10 -9.21 29.87 -24.26
C LEU A 10 -8.84 30.17 -22.80
N VAL A 11 -9.77 30.71 -22.00
CA VAL A 11 -9.55 30.97 -20.57
C VAL A 11 -9.45 29.66 -19.77
N LEU A 12 -10.25 28.65 -20.12
CA LEU A 12 -10.19 27.32 -19.51
C LEU A 12 -8.92 26.54 -19.87
N CYS A 13 -8.30 26.80 -21.03
CA CYS A 13 -7.02 26.18 -21.41
C CYS A 13 -5.79 26.90 -20.82
N LEU A 14 -5.96 28.09 -20.22
CA LEU A 14 -4.89 28.88 -19.62
C LEU A 14 -4.78 28.68 -18.10
N THR A 15 -5.61 27.84 -17.47
CA THR A 15 -5.33 27.34 -16.13
C THR A 15 -4.21 26.31 -16.26
N SER A 16 -2.98 26.82 -16.30
CA SER A 16 -1.77 26.05 -16.04
C SER A 16 -2.02 25.13 -14.86
N THR A 17 -1.94 23.83 -15.11
CA THR A 17 -1.74 22.82 -14.08
C THR A 17 -0.58 23.31 -13.24
N THR A 18 -0.85 23.78 -12.03
CA THR A 18 0.17 23.85 -10.99
C THR A 18 0.63 22.42 -10.81
N SER A 19 1.76 22.08 -11.43
CA SER A 19 2.56 20.94 -11.02
C SER A 19 2.84 21.18 -9.55
N ALA A 20 2.14 20.45 -8.68
CA ALA A 20 2.53 20.37 -7.29
C ALA A 20 3.95 19.83 -7.30
N LEU A 21 4.89 20.66 -6.85
CA LEU A 21 6.21 20.18 -6.46
C LEU A 21 5.94 19.12 -5.40
N VAL A 22 6.42 17.90 -5.66
CA VAL A 22 6.46 16.78 -4.73
C VAL A 22 6.94 17.32 -3.40
N GLU A 23 6.06 17.28 -2.40
CA GLU A 23 6.39 17.62 -1.02
C GLU A 23 7.41 16.57 -0.57
N GLU A 24 8.65 17.02 -0.35
CA GLU A 24 9.66 16.28 0.38
C GLU A 24 8.98 15.69 1.61
N ASN A 25 9.07 14.36 1.80
CA ASN A 25 8.30 13.52 2.73
C ASN A 25 8.55 13.88 4.21
N SER A 26 8.22 15.11 4.60
CA SER A 26 8.75 15.84 5.77
C SER A 26 7.64 16.32 6.72
N GLY A 27 6.46 15.69 6.62
CA GLY A 27 5.30 16.00 7.46
C GLY A 27 4.91 14.85 8.39
N PRO A 28 4.07 15.12 9.40
CA PRO A 28 3.56 14.09 10.30
C PRO A 28 2.66 13.11 9.55
N HIS A 29 2.98 11.82 9.66
CA HIS A 29 2.21 10.71 9.12
C HIS A 29 1.33 10.09 10.19
N TRP A 30 0.07 10.51 10.19
CA TRP A 30 -0.94 10.08 11.16
C TRP A 30 -1.37 8.63 10.97
N LEU A 31 -1.65 7.93 12.08
CA LEU A 31 -2.32 6.63 12.07
C LEU A 31 -3.62 6.69 11.26
N LYS A 32 -3.91 5.60 10.55
CA LYS A 32 -5.12 5.45 9.74
C LYS A 32 -5.84 4.16 10.07
N ARG A 33 -6.96 3.94 9.37
CA ARG A 33 -7.76 2.72 9.40
C ARG A 33 -7.17 1.63 8.50
N THR A 34 -5.88 1.72 8.16
CA THR A 34 -5.19 0.76 7.29
C THR A 34 -5.26 -0.63 7.92
N ILE A 35 -5.52 -1.66 7.13
CA ILE A 35 -5.56 -3.06 7.56
C ILE A 35 -4.16 -3.64 7.46
N LEU A 36 -3.66 -4.23 8.54
CA LEU A 36 -2.36 -4.88 8.56
C LEU A 36 -2.52 -6.32 8.05
N VAL A 37 -1.73 -6.67 7.03
CA VAL A 37 -1.63 -8.03 6.50
C VAL A 37 -0.17 -8.45 6.60
N GLU A 38 0.09 -9.53 7.30
CA GLU A 38 1.44 -10.06 7.49
C GLU A 38 1.48 -11.47 6.92
N GLU A 39 2.44 -11.72 6.04
CA GLU A 39 2.69 -13.02 5.45
C GLU A 39 3.97 -13.60 6.04
N ARG A 40 3.90 -14.82 6.58
CA ARG A 40 5.11 -15.63 6.80
C ARG A 40 5.44 -16.33 5.49
N THR A 41 6.61 -16.04 4.93
CA THR A 41 7.02 -16.45 3.59
C THR A 41 8.46 -16.97 3.58
N ALA A 42 8.89 -17.55 2.46
CA ALA A 42 10.27 -17.96 2.24
C ALA A 42 10.62 -17.97 0.74
N ILE A 43 11.89 -17.70 0.40
CA ILE A 43 12.41 -17.71 -0.97
C ILE A 43 12.21 -19.08 -1.65
N TRP A 44 12.41 -20.16 -0.89
CA TRP A 44 12.32 -21.55 -1.36
C TRP A 44 10.90 -22.10 -1.46
N CYS A 45 9.90 -21.34 -1.02
CA CYS A 45 8.51 -21.78 -0.97
C CYS A 45 7.81 -21.56 -2.34
N PRO A 46 7.44 -22.63 -3.09
CA PRO A 46 6.84 -22.48 -4.41
C PRO A 46 5.47 -21.81 -4.37
N SER A 47 4.62 -22.15 -3.39
CA SER A 47 3.31 -21.53 -3.22
C SER A 47 3.38 -20.07 -2.77
N CYS A 48 4.50 -19.65 -2.18
CA CYS A 48 4.75 -18.25 -1.85
C CYS A 48 5.09 -17.47 -3.13
N ALA A 49 5.98 -18.00 -3.97
CA ALA A 49 6.27 -17.42 -5.27
C ALA A 49 5.03 -17.31 -6.19
N GLU A 50 4.06 -18.21 -6.06
CA GLU A 50 2.80 -18.13 -6.80
C GLU A 50 1.87 -17.00 -6.31
N ILE A 51 1.88 -16.66 -5.02
CA ILE A 51 0.99 -15.64 -4.44
C ILE A 51 1.59 -14.23 -4.46
N ASP A 52 2.93 -14.10 -4.49
CA ASP A 52 3.65 -12.81 -4.50
C ASP A 52 3.05 -11.78 -5.50
N PRO A 53 2.78 -12.12 -6.78
CA PRO A 53 2.19 -11.17 -7.73
C PRO A 53 0.75 -10.75 -7.35
N GLU A 54 -0.01 -11.63 -6.69
CA GLU A 54 -1.36 -11.31 -6.23
C GLU A 54 -1.35 -10.32 -5.06
N LEU A 55 -0.35 -10.42 -4.18
CA LEU A 55 -0.15 -9.48 -3.06
C LEU A 55 0.15 -8.08 -3.56
N GLU A 56 0.99 -7.95 -4.59
CA GLU A 56 1.30 -6.67 -5.22
C GLU A 56 0.04 -6.03 -5.82
N ILE A 57 -0.79 -6.82 -6.51
CA ILE A 57 -2.07 -6.36 -7.07
C ILE A 57 -3.03 -5.91 -5.96
N VAL A 58 -3.09 -6.63 -4.84
CA VAL A 58 -3.95 -6.23 -3.70
C VAL A 58 -3.45 -4.94 -3.06
N ALA A 59 -2.15 -4.80 -2.83
CA ALA A 59 -1.59 -3.55 -2.31
C ALA A 59 -1.91 -2.35 -3.23
N LYS A 60 -1.77 -2.53 -4.55
CA LYS A 60 -2.13 -1.50 -5.54
C LYS A 60 -3.62 -1.19 -5.57
N SER A 61 -4.48 -2.20 -5.48
CA SER A 61 -5.93 -2.03 -5.62
C SER A 61 -6.62 -1.52 -4.35
N HIS A 62 -6.11 -1.88 -3.18
CA HIS A 62 -6.58 -1.34 -1.90
C HIS A 62 -5.93 0.00 -1.55
N GLY A 63 -4.77 0.31 -2.17
CA GLY A 63 -4.02 1.53 -1.95
C GLY A 63 -3.64 1.67 -0.48
N ALA A 64 -3.76 2.89 0.07
CA ALA A 64 -3.43 3.17 1.48
C ALA A 64 -4.33 2.47 2.52
N ARG A 65 -5.29 1.63 2.11
CA ARG A 65 -6.21 0.91 3.01
C ARG A 65 -5.64 -0.40 3.55
N THR A 66 -4.58 -0.94 2.95
CA THR A 66 -3.92 -2.18 3.40
C THR A 66 -2.42 -1.96 3.44
N ALA A 67 -1.77 -2.44 4.50
CA ALA A 67 -0.33 -2.54 4.60
C ALA A 67 0.04 -4.02 4.61
N ILE A 68 0.79 -4.47 3.60
CA ILE A 68 1.22 -5.86 3.46
C ILE A 68 2.71 -5.95 3.81
N ILE A 69 3.07 -6.95 4.62
CA ILE A 69 4.41 -7.16 5.18
C ILE A 69 4.85 -8.61 4.94
N GLY A 70 6.00 -8.82 4.31
CA GLY A 70 6.64 -10.13 4.14
C GLY A 70 7.61 -10.43 5.28
N LEU A 71 7.29 -11.47 6.08
CA LEU A 71 8.10 -11.99 7.18
C LEU A 71 8.81 -13.26 6.71
N HIS A 72 10.06 -13.11 6.31
CA HIS A 72 10.89 -14.22 5.84
C HIS A 72 11.36 -15.13 6.98
N VAL A 73 11.28 -16.45 6.78
CA VAL A 73 11.72 -17.50 7.70
C VAL A 73 12.57 -18.56 7.00
N ASP A 74 13.57 -19.07 7.70
CA ASP A 74 14.43 -20.18 7.26
C ASP A 74 15.04 -19.97 5.85
N ASP A 75 15.38 -18.73 5.49
CA ASP A 75 15.99 -18.36 4.21
C ASP A 75 16.99 -17.18 4.35
N GLU A 76 17.53 -16.71 3.23
CA GLU A 76 18.53 -15.64 3.20
C GLU A 76 18.00 -14.24 3.59
N PHE A 77 16.69 -14.04 3.64
CA PHE A 77 16.04 -12.78 4.04
C PHE A 77 15.56 -12.80 5.49
N GLU A 78 15.59 -13.95 6.16
CA GLU A 78 15.35 -14.05 7.60
C GLU A 78 16.27 -13.08 8.36
N ASN A 79 15.67 -12.34 9.29
CA ASN A 79 16.40 -11.40 10.15
C ASN A 79 15.72 -11.24 11.51
N ASN A 80 16.39 -10.52 12.41
CA ASN A 80 15.91 -10.31 13.77
C ASN A 80 14.56 -9.58 13.84
N ALA A 81 14.20 -8.75 12.85
CA ALA A 81 12.91 -8.08 12.82
C ALA A 81 11.78 -9.07 12.48
N SER A 82 11.95 -9.91 11.45
CA SER A 82 11.01 -10.99 11.11
C SER A 82 10.82 -11.94 12.28
N LEU A 83 11.92 -12.41 12.89
CA LEU A 83 11.87 -13.33 14.03
C LEU A 83 11.19 -12.70 15.25
N ALA A 84 11.48 -11.44 15.58
CA ALA A 84 10.84 -10.75 16.70
C ALA A 84 9.35 -10.51 16.44
N ARG A 85 8.96 -10.18 15.20
CA ARG A 85 7.55 -10.00 14.84
C ARG A 85 6.78 -11.31 14.90
N ILE A 86 7.38 -12.41 14.44
CA ILE A 86 6.80 -13.76 14.57
C ILE A 86 6.64 -14.14 16.05
N GLN A 87 7.63 -13.87 16.90
CA GLN A 87 7.53 -14.10 18.35
C GLN A 87 6.40 -13.28 18.99
N TYR A 88 6.16 -12.05 18.52
CA TYR A 88 5.02 -11.25 18.95
C TYR A 88 3.67 -11.88 18.53
N GLN A 89 3.54 -12.35 17.28
CA GLN A 89 2.34 -13.07 16.83
C GLN A 89 2.08 -14.33 17.68
N MET A 90 3.15 -15.01 18.11
CA MET A 90 3.06 -16.22 18.95
C MET A 90 2.54 -15.98 20.38
N GLN A 91 2.39 -14.72 20.81
CA GLN A 91 1.78 -14.40 22.11
C GLN A 91 0.27 -14.67 22.14
N ILE A 92 -0.39 -14.57 20.97
CA ILE A 92 -1.82 -14.87 20.81
C ILE A 92 -2.02 -16.35 20.47
N ASP A 93 -1.23 -16.84 19.51
CA ASP A 93 -1.31 -18.20 18.99
C ASP A 93 0.08 -18.79 18.80
N SER A 94 0.45 -19.70 19.69
CA SER A 94 1.76 -20.36 19.70
C SER A 94 1.87 -21.54 18.73
N GLU A 95 0.86 -21.79 17.89
CA GLU A 95 0.92 -22.84 16.87
C GLU A 95 2.06 -22.57 15.87
N GLN A 96 2.67 -23.66 15.39
CA GLN A 96 3.67 -23.59 14.33
C GLN A 96 2.95 -23.73 12.99
N TYR A 97 3.18 -22.77 12.11
CA TYR A 97 2.60 -22.75 10.77
C TYR A 97 3.69 -22.91 9.71
N GLY A 98 3.31 -23.46 8.56
CA GLY A 98 4.16 -23.46 7.37
C GLY A 98 4.14 -22.11 6.63
N THR A 99 4.74 -22.10 5.44
CA THR A 99 4.72 -20.98 4.50
C THR A 99 3.89 -21.34 3.26
N PRO A 100 3.08 -20.42 2.69
CA PRO A 100 2.74 -19.11 3.23
C PRO A 100 1.70 -19.21 4.35
N THR A 101 1.78 -18.33 5.34
CA THR A 101 0.72 -18.15 6.34
C THR A 101 0.39 -16.68 6.51
N PHE A 102 -0.90 -16.35 6.49
CA PHE A 102 -1.38 -14.98 6.53
C PHE A 102 -2.04 -14.63 7.85
N PHE A 103 -1.66 -13.48 8.38
CA PHE A 103 -2.25 -12.84 9.55
C PHE A 103 -2.88 -11.52 9.11
N VAL A 104 -4.14 -11.33 9.45
CA VAL A 104 -4.82 -10.04 9.23
C VAL A 104 -5.10 -9.44 10.58
N ASP A 105 -4.53 -8.27 10.83
CA ASP A 105 -4.61 -7.56 12.11
C ASP A 105 -4.19 -8.46 13.29
N GLY A 106 -3.04 -9.13 13.14
CA GLY A 106 -2.46 -10.01 14.17
C GLY A 106 -3.19 -11.36 14.34
N VAL A 107 -4.28 -11.62 13.62
CA VAL A 107 -5.05 -12.88 13.74
C VAL A 107 -4.74 -13.80 12.57
N LYS A 108 -4.32 -15.04 12.86
CA LYS A 108 -4.12 -16.07 11.84
C LYS A 108 -5.41 -16.26 11.04
N THR A 109 -5.32 -16.03 9.74
CA THR A 109 -6.47 -16.03 8.84
C THR A 109 -6.45 -17.23 7.90
N ALA A 110 -5.26 -17.55 7.37
CA ALA A 110 -5.12 -18.49 6.26
C ALA A 110 -3.73 -19.13 6.27
N GLU A 111 -3.62 -20.35 5.75
CA GLU A 111 -2.35 -21.06 5.54
C GLU A 111 -2.42 -21.83 4.22
N GLY A 112 -1.37 -21.72 3.41
CA GLY A 112 -1.33 -22.25 2.05
C GLY A 112 -2.02 -21.36 1.00
N TYR A 113 -1.84 -21.70 -0.27
CA TYR A 113 -2.29 -20.92 -1.43
C TYR A 113 -3.82 -20.77 -1.52
N ASP A 114 -4.57 -21.85 -1.30
CA ASP A 114 -6.03 -21.89 -1.47
C ASP A 114 -6.79 -20.93 -0.53
N ALA A 115 -6.11 -20.38 0.48
CA ALA A 115 -6.71 -19.59 1.54
C ALA A 115 -6.66 -18.07 1.28
N TRP A 116 -6.13 -17.61 0.14
CA TRP A 116 -6.09 -16.17 -0.20
C TRP A 116 -7.47 -15.50 -0.24
N SER A 117 -8.48 -16.21 -0.74
CA SER A 117 -9.86 -15.71 -0.74
C SER A 117 -10.39 -15.41 0.67
N GLU A 118 -9.91 -16.14 1.69
CA GLU A 118 -10.26 -15.91 3.09
C GLU A 118 -9.58 -14.65 3.62
N VAL A 119 -8.34 -14.39 3.21
CA VAL A 119 -7.61 -13.14 3.51
C VAL A 119 -8.37 -11.93 2.97
N GLN A 120 -8.74 -11.94 1.69
CA GLN A 120 -9.51 -10.85 1.08
C GLN A 120 -10.85 -10.62 1.80
N LYS A 121 -11.57 -11.69 2.14
CA LYS A 121 -12.82 -11.60 2.90
C LYS A 121 -12.59 -10.98 4.29
N ARG A 122 -11.50 -11.35 4.96
CA ARG A 122 -11.14 -10.80 6.28
C ARG A 122 -10.78 -9.33 6.18
N ILE A 123 -9.99 -8.92 5.19
CA ILE A 123 -9.67 -7.51 4.89
C ILE A 123 -10.96 -6.71 4.76
N LEU A 124 -11.87 -7.12 3.88
CA LEU A 124 -13.16 -6.44 3.68
C LEU A 124 -14.00 -6.37 4.95
N THR A 125 -13.95 -7.41 5.79
CA THR A 125 -14.65 -7.41 7.07
C THR A 125 -14.06 -6.38 8.02
N GLN A 126 -12.72 -6.30 8.13
CA GLN A 126 -12.04 -5.34 9.00
C GLN A 126 -12.17 -3.90 8.49
N GLU A 127 -12.11 -3.66 7.18
CA GLU A 127 -12.35 -2.35 6.58
C GLU A 127 -13.72 -1.78 6.99
N ASN A 128 -14.74 -2.65 7.11
CA ASN A 128 -16.09 -2.26 7.51
C ASN A 128 -16.25 -2.04 9.02
N SER A 129 -15.48 -2.74 9.87
CA SER A 129 -15.65 -2.69 11.33
C SER A 129 -14.65 -1.81 12.07
N ARG A 130 -13.49 -1.50 11.49
CA ARG A 130 -12.40 -0.79 12.19
C ARG A 130 -12.83 0.63 12.56
N GLU A 131 -12.68 1.00 13.82
CA GLU A 131 -12.93 2.37 14.27
C GLU A 131 -11.81 3.32 13.81
N SER A 132 -12.00 4.63 13.98
CA SER A 132 -10.92 5.58 13.68
C SER A 132 -9.84 5.48 14.77
N PRO A 133 -8.55 5.43 14.39
CA PRO A 133 -7.46 5.37 15.38
C PRO A 133 -7.31 6.70 16.11
N GLU A 134 -6.45 6.70 17.12
CA GLU A 134 -6.02 7.92 17.81
C GLU A 134 -5.15 8.82 16.92
N ASP A 135 -5.14 10.11 17.25
CA ASP A 135 -4.31 11.11 16.58
C ASP A 135 -2.86 10.99 17.07
N MET A 136 -2.13 10.01 16.52
CA MET A 136 -0.70 9.83 16.68
C MET A 136 -0.01 9.82 15.31
N ALA A 137 1.14 10.49 15.22
CA ALA A 137 1.87 10.62 13.97
C ALA A 137 3.33 10.19 14.10
N LEU A 138 3.83 9.55 13.06
CA LEU A 138 5.25 9.31 12.83
C LEU A 138 5.82 10.44 11.99
N GLU A 139 6.99 10.96 12.35
CA GLU A 139 7.77 11.83 11.48
C GLU A 139 9.06 11.13 11.03
N ILE A 140 9.39 11.28 9.74
CA ILE A 140 10.63 10.76 9.16
C ILE A 140 11.53 11.96 8.85
N ILE A 141 12.63 12.09 9.57
CA ILE A 141 13.55 13.23 9.48
C ILE A 141 14.95 12.70 9.17
N ASP A 142 15.47 13.02 7.98
CA ASP A 142 16.80 12.62 7.52
C ASP A 142 17.07 11.10 7.67
N GLY A 143 16.04 10.27 7.41
CA GLY A 143 16.12 8.81 7.54
C GLY A 143 16.03 8.28 8.98
N SER A 144 15.76 9.15 9.96
CA SER A 144 15.46 8.79 11.34
C SER A 144 13.97 8.90 11.65
N PHE A 145 13.52 8.14 12.65
CA PHE A 145 12.11 8.03 13.03
C PHE A 145 11.82 8.75 14.34
N GLU A 146 11.00 9.79 14.30
CA GLU A 146 10.41 10.39 15.49
C GLU A 146 9.06 9.72 15.79
N ILE A 147 9.13 8.72 16.68
CA ILE A 147 7.99 7.87 17.05
C ILE A 147 7.20 8.54 18.19
N PRO A 148 5.86 8.57 18.20
CA PRO A 148 5.11 9.06 19.36
C PRO A 148 5.23 8.07 20.54
N THR A 149 5.13 8.57 21.78
CA THR A 149 5.01 7.70 22.96
C THR A 149 3.54 7.40 23.22
N PRO A 150 3.10 6.13 23.17
CA PRO A 150 1.69 5.79 23.37
C PRO A 150 1.30 5.83 24.86
N GLU A 151 0.04 6.13 25.16
CA GLU A 151 -0.49 6.06 26.53
C GLU A 151 -0.72 4.62 27.02
N TYR A 152 -0.96 3.69 26.09
CA TYR A 152 -1.17 2.26 26.33
C TYR A 152 -0.71 1.44 25.12
N GLY A 153 -0.48 0.15 25.32
CA GLY A 153 0.04 -0.72 24.26
C GLY A 153 1.50 -0.38 23.93
N GLN A 154 1.84 -0.43 22.65
CA GLN A 154 3.14 -0.08 22.10
C GLN A 154 3.00 0.48 20.68
N ILE A 155 4.01 1.23 20.22
CA ILE A 155 4.15 1.60 18.81
C ILE A 155 5.23 0.74 18.19
N THR A 156 4.88 0.04 17.11
CA THR A 156 5.82 -0.71 16.28
C THR A 156 6.00 0.01 14.95
N VAL A 157 7.24 0.33 14.59
CA VAL A 157 7.61 0.89 13.29
C VAL A 157 8.40 -0.16 12.54
N MET A 158 7.97 -0.50 11.33
CA MET A 158 8.61 -1.50 10.47
C MET A 158 9.15 -0.85 9.20
N VAL A 159 10.34 -1.25 8.78
CA VAL A 159 10.96 -0.84 7.53
C VAL A 159 10.95 -2.02 6.58
N LEU A 160 10.33 -1.82 5.41
CA LEU A 160 10.19 -2.80 4.35
C LEU A 160 11.06 -2.37 3.17
N GLU A 161 11.69 -3.34 2.54
CA GLU A 161 12.39 -3.19 1.26
C GLU A 161 11.53 -3.78 0.13
N HIS A 162 11.34 -3.01 -0.93
CA HIS A 162 10.69 -3.46 -2.16
C HIS A 162 11.74 -3.92 -3.17
N ASP A 163 11.35 -4.83 -4.07
CA ASP A 163 12.21 -5.38 -5.13
C ASP A 163 13.57 -5.90 -4.62
N LYS A 164 13.59 -6.49 -3.41
CA LYS A 164 14.82 -6.96 -2.76
C LYS A 164 15.39 -8.15 -3.54
N LEU A 165 16.60 -8.00 -4.05
CA LEU A 165 17.27 -9.01 -4.90
C LEU A 165 17.55 -10.30 -4.13
N VAL A 166 17.09 -11.42 -4.68
CA VAL A 166 17.37 -12.76 -4.16
C VAL A 166 18.86 -13.08 -4.38
N PRO A 167 19.60 -13.54 -3.34
CA PRO A 167 21.01 -13.84 -3.48
C PRO A 167 21.29 -14.95 -4.52
N GLU A 168 22.38 -14.81 -5.28
CA GLU A 168 22.81 -15.86 -6.21
C GLU A 168 23.05 -17.18 -5.48
N GLY A 169 22.43 -18.26 -5.97
CA GLY A 169 22.57 -19.61 -5.41
C GLY A 169 21.59 -19.94 -4.29
N ALA A 170 20.70 -19.03 -3.90
CA ALA A 170 19.54 -19.36 -3.07
C ALA A 170 18.62 -20.37 -3.78
N ASP A 171 17.93 -21.20 -3.00
CA ASP A 171 16.89 -22.10 -3.53
C ASP A 171 15.65 -21.27 -3.86
N ASN A 172 15.63 -20.67 -5.06
CA ASN A 172 14.60 -19.73 -5.47
C ASN A 172 13.55 -20.40 -6.36
N SER A 173 12.31 -20.45 -5.88
CA SER A 173 11.17 -20.99 -6.66
C SER A 173 10.38 -19.93 -7.45
N GLY A 174 10.73 -18.65 -7.33
CA GLY A 174 10.00 -17.51 -7.88
C GLY A 174 10.87 -16.56 -8.71
N GLU A 175 10.49 -15.28 -8.72
CA GLU A 175 11.25 -14.23 -9.42
C GLU A 175 12.60 -13.93 -8.74
N ASP A 176 13.46 -13.14 -9.39
CA ASP A 176 14.79 -12.79 -8.88
C ASP A 176 14.74 -11.73 -7.76
N THR A 177 13.55 -11.26 -7.38
CA THR A 177 13.32 -10.29 -6.31
C THR A 177 12.17 -10.72 -5.41
N ARG A 178 12.08 -10.12 -4.21
CA ARG A 178 10.90 -10.19 -3.33
C ARG A 178 10.45 -8.80 -2.95
N ASP A 179 9.14 -8.61 -2.93
CA ASP A 179 8.53 -7.34 -2.55
C ASP A 179 8.19 -7.30 -1.05
N ARG A 180 8.16 -6.10 -0.46
CA ARG A 180 7.70 -5.83 0.92
C ARG A 180 8.40 -6.65 2.01
N VAL A 181 9.68 -6.95 1.81
CA VAL A 181 10.48 -7.73 2.75
C VAL A 181 10.75 -6.90 4.01
N LEU A 182 10.33 -7.38 5.18
CA LEU A 182 10.66 -6.74 6.44
C LEU A 182 12.17 -6.81 6.68
N ILE A 183 12.85 -5.66 6.76
CA ILE A 183 14.29 -5.58 7.01
C ILE A 183 14.62 -5.04 8.40
N GLY A 184 13.75 -4.21 8.98
CA GLY A 184 13.97 -3.59 10.28
C GLY A 184 12.70 -3.28 11.04
N MET A 185 12.81 -3.22 12.37
CA MET A 185 11.69 -2.92 13.25
C MET A 185 12.15 -2.19 14.52
N ILE A 186 11.37 -1.20 14.95
CA ILE A 186 11.50 -0.50 16.22
C ILE A 186 10.22 -0.71 17.01
N VAL A 187 10.34 -1.09 18.28
CA VAL A 187 9.22 -1.15 19.22
C VAL A 187 9.44 -0.09 20.29
N ARG A 188 8.49 0.86 20.42
CA ARG A 188 8.46 1.89 21.46
C ARG A 188 7.40 1.55 22.51
N ASP A 189 7.85 1.44 23.75
CA ASP A 189 6.96 1.21 24.90
C ASP A 189 6.32 2.51 25.43
N ILE A 190 5.39 2.38 26.37
CA ILE A 190 4.74 3.52 27.06
C ILE A 190 5.71 4.38 27.88
N SER A 191 6.91 3.87 28.20
CA SER A 191 7.96 4.62 28.92
C SER A 191 8.84 5.42 27.96
N GLY A 192 8.62 5.30 26.64
CA GLY A 192 9.40 5.94 25.59
C GLY A 192 10.71 5.22 25.25
N ASN A 193 10.93 4.00 25.75
CA ASN A 193 12.12 3.21 25.40
C ASN A 193 11.93 2.55 24.04
N ASN A 194 12.99 2.56 23.23
CA ASN A 194 13.03 1.86 21.96
C ASN A 194 13.79 0.54 22.07
N THR A 195 13.21 -0.50 21.50
CA THR A 195 13.93 -1.73 21.17
C THR A 195 14.05 -1.85 19.66
N HIS A 196 15.25 -2.14 19.17
CA HIS A 196 15.58 -2.15 17.75
C HIS A 196 15.90 -3.58 17.28
N TYR A 197 15.41 -3.93 16.09
CA TYR A 197 15.61 -5.22 15.44
C TYR A 197 15.92 -5.02 13.96
N GLY A 198 16.87 -5.78 13.41
CA GLY A 198 17.20 -5.73 11.98
C GLY A 198 17.90 -4.44 11.53
N ASP A 199 17.77 -4.13 10.24
CA ASP A 199 18.32 -2.95 9.57
C ASP A 199 17.26 -1.86 9.39
N LEU A 200 17.50 -0.69 9.98
CA LEU A 200 16.58 0.44 9.97
C LEU A 200 16.94 1.49 8.91
N SER A 201 17.99 1.25 8.12
CA SER A 201 18.32 2.11 7.00
C SER A 201 17.23 2.02 5.93
N LEU A 202 16.81 3.16 5.40
CA LEU A 202 15.84 3.20 4.31
C LEU A 202 16.57 2.86 3.00
N PRO A 203 16.20 1.76 2.30
CA PRO A 203 16.80 1.38 1.02
C PRO A 203 16.35 2.33 -0.11
N GLU A 204 16.68 2.02 -1.37
CA GLU A 204 16.23 2.85 -2.50
C GLU A 204 14.70 2.84 -2.66
N SER A 205 14.09 1.68 -2.49
CA SER A 205 12.65 1.46 -2.59
C SER A 205 12.11 0.87 -1.29
N TRP A 206 11.27 1.63 -0.57
CA TRP A 206 10.85 1.30 0.78
C TRP A 206 9.41 1.66 1.12
N SER A 207 8.91 0.93 2.12
CA SER A 207 7.72 1.27 2.89
C SER A 207 8.06 1.28 4.37
N VAL A 208 7.51 2.23 5.10
CA VAL A 208 7.54 2.30 6.56
C VAL A 208 6.12 2.13 7.08
N VAL A 209 5.91 1.16 7.95
CA VAL A 209 4.61 0.89 8.56
C VAL A 209 4.67 1.23 10.03
N MET A 210 3.88 2.20 10.47
CA MET A 210 3.64 2.48 11.89
C MET A 210 2.37 1.76 12.35
N ILE A 211 2.47 1.07 13.47
CA ILE A 211 1.40 0.26 14.07
C ILE A 211 1.28 0.66 15.53
N HIS A 212 0.08 1.02 15.98
CA HIS A 212 -0.25 1.10 17.41
C HIS A 212 -1.00 -0.17 17.80
N GLU A 213 -0.46 -0.95 18.74
CA GLU A 213 -0.94 -2.30 19.03
C GLU A 213 -0.78 -2.69 20.51
N PRO A 214 -1.51 -3.72 20.98
CA PRO A 214 -1.33 -4.25 22.34
C PRO A 214 0.08 -4.81 22.57
N VAL A 215 0.55 -4.85 23.80
CA VAL A 215 1.85 -5.48 24.13
C VAL A 215 1.79 -7.01 24.04
N GLU A 216 0.62 -7.59 24.35
CA GLU A 216 0.40 -9.05 24.46
C GLU A 216 0.02 -9.72 23.12
N GLY A 217 0.19 -9.01 22.00
CA GLY A 217 -0.40 -9.41 20.73
C GLY A 217 -1.87 -8.99 20.61
N GLY A 218 -2.33 -8.74 19.39
CA GLY A 218 -3.75 -8.56 19.11
C GLY A 218 -4.02 -7.79 17.84
N VAL A 219 -5.28 -7.39 17.71
CA VAL A 219 -5.73 -6.47 16.68
C VAL A 219 -5.14 -5.08 16.96
N PRO A 220 -4.46 -4.44 15.99
CA PRO A 220 -3.91 -3.11 16.18
C PRO A 220 -5.02 -2.06 16.27
N TYR A 221 -4.76 -1.04 17.09
CA TYR A 221 -5.62 0.13 17.31
C TYR A 221 -5.58 1.08 16.11
N GLY A 222 -4.42 1.17 15.43
CA GLY A 222 -4.24 1.97 14.23
C GLY A 222 -3.02 1.53 13.44
N VAL A 223 -3.05 1.75 12.13
CA VAL A 223 -1.95 1.40 11.22
C VAL A 223 -1.84 2.49 10.15
N VAL A 224 -0.62 2.83 9.75
CA VAL A 224 -0.37 3.64 8.55
C VAL A 224 0.86 3.11 7.84
N GLU A 225 0.77 2.99 6.51
CA GLU A 225 1.90 2.76 5.62
C GLU A 225 2.30 4.07 4.93
N ILE A 226 3.60 4.31 4.87
CA ILE A 226 4.24 5.43 4.21
C ILE A 226 5.23 4.81 3.23
N SER A 227 5.12 5.12 1.95
CA SER A 227 5.98 4.52 0.92
C SER A 227 6.61 5.61 0.07
N ASN A 228 7.81 5.36 -0.43
CA ASN A 228 8.43 6.18 -1.46
C ASN A 228 8.21 5.63 -2.88
N LEU A 229 7.40 4.58 -3.03
CA LEU A 229 7.02 4.04 -4.32
C LEU A 229 6.16 5.06 -5.10
N GLU A 230 6.65 5.45 -6.28
CA GLU A 230 5.83 6.11 -7.29
C GLU A 230 5.08 5.04 -8.08
N TYR A 231 3.78 4.89 -7.82
CA TYR A 231 2.94 4.10 -8.71
C TYR A 231 2.70 4.93 -9.97
N ASP A 232 3.28 4.53 -11.11
CA ASP A 232 2.92 5.04 -12.42
C ASP A 232 1.42 4.78 -12.63
N ASP A 233 0.58 5.78 -12.34
CA ASP A 233 -0.85 5.68 -12.55
C ASP A 233 -1.09 5.80 -14.06
N ASP A 234 -1.04 4.66 -14.77
CA ASP A 234 -1.36 4.52 -16.21
C ASP A 234 -2.80 4.98 -16.55
N LYS A 235 -3.54 5.50 -15.56
CA LYS A 235 -4.82 6.19 -15.68
C LYS A 235 -4.72 7.53 -16.42
N ASP A 236 -3.57 8.20 -16.46
CA ASP A 236 -3.45 9.51 -17.13
C ASP A 236 -3.72 9.42 -18.63
N ASN A 237 -3.27 8.34 -19.27
CA ASN A 237 -3.55 8.11 -20.69
C ASN A 237 -5.02 7.78 -20.94
N GLN A 238 -5.66 7.00 -20.06
CA GLN A 238 -7.08 6.66 -20.21
C GLN A 238 -8.00 7.86 -20.01
N LEU A 239 -7.70 8.72 -19.03
CA LEU A 239 -8.47 9.94 -18.80
C LEU A 239 -8.35 10.90 -19.98
N MET A 240 -7.14 11.07 -20.52
CA MET A 240 -6.91 11.88 -21.72
C MET A 240 -7.65 11.31 -22.93
N ILE A 241 -7.62 9.99 -23.14
CA ILE A 241 -8.37 9.33 -24.22
C ILE A 241 -9.88 9.55 -24.07
N ILE A 242 -10.44 9.45 -22.87
CA ILE A 242 -11.87 9.69 -22.58
C ILE A 242 -12.23 11.15 -22.85
N VAL A 243 -11.38 12.09 -22.44
CA VAL A 243 -11.58 13.53 -22.70
C VAL A 243 -11.54 13.80 -24.21
N PHE A 244 -10.55 13.25 -24.94
CA PHE A 244 -10.45 13.41 -26.39
C PHE A 244 -11.63 12.80 -27.14
N THR A 245 -12.09 11.59 -26.77
CA THR A 245 -13.27 10.99 -27.39
C THR A 245 -14.53 11.79 -27.11
N SER A 246 -14.69 12.31 -25.88
CA SER A 246 -15.85 13.14 -25.50
C SER A 246 -15.90 14.46 -26.27
N ILE A 247 -14.75 15.14 -26.43
CA ILE A 247 -14.63 16.36 -27.23
C ILE A 247 -14.93 16.08 -28.70
N PHE A 248 -14.41 14.97 -29.23
CA PHE A 248 -14.62 14.58 -30.63
C PHE A 248 -16.09 14.24 -30.93
N LEU A 249 -16.75 13.49 -30.05
CA LEU A 249 -18.19 13.21 -30.13
C LEU A 249 -19.03 14.49 -30.05
N GLY A 250 -18.68 15.40 -29.15
CA GLY A 250 -19.33 16.72 -29.04
C GLY A 250 -19.19 17.54 -30.32
N ALA A 251 -18.00 17.55 -30.93
CA ALA A 251 -17.77 18.23 -32.20
C ALA A 251 -18.59 17.60 -33.34
N LEU A 252 -18.64 16.27 -33.43
CA LEU A 252 -19.44 15.57 -34.44
C LEU A 252 -20.95 15.88 -34.32
N LEU A 253 -21.48 16.01 -33.10
CA LEU A 253 -22.87 16.40 -32.87
C LEU A 253 -23.15 17.85 -33.28
N VAL A 254 -22.24 18.78 -32.98
CA VAL A 254 -22.40 20.21 -33.31
C VAL A 254 -22.23 20.48 -34.80
N PHE A 255 -21.30 19.78 -35.46
CA PHE A 255 -20.97 19.97 -36.87
C PHE A 255 -21.71 19.00 -37.81
N SER A 256 -22.57 18.13 -37.29
CA SER A 256 -23.45 17.30 -38.12
C SER A 256 -24.42 18.20 -38.90
N PRO A 257 -24.35 18.21 -40.24
CA PRO A 257 -25.22 19.06 -41.04
C PRO A 257 -26.67 18.58 -40.90
N THR A 258 -27.53 19.45 -40.37
CA THR A 258 -28.97 19.24 -40.43
C THR A 258 -29.39 19.27 -41.90
N LYS A 259 -29.90 18.14 -42.41
CA LYS A 259 -30.52 18.10 -43.74
C LYS A 259 -31.69 19.08 -43.73
N LYS A 260 -31.52 20.26 -44.35
CA LYS A 260 -32.66 21.08 -44.76
C LYS A 260 -33.46 20.24 -45.76
N SER A 261 -34.66 19.81 -45.38
CA SER A 261 -35.60 19.26 -46.36
C SER A 261 -35.93 20.37 -47.35
N LEU A 262 -35.46 20.20 -48.58
CA LEU A 262 -35.96 20.94 -49.72
C LEU A 262 -37.38 20.40 -50.00
N ASN A 263 -38.39 20.96 -49.34
CA ASN A 263 -39.72 20.94 -49.94
C ASN A 263 -39.67 21.99 -51.05
N SER A 264 -39.50 21.53 -52.28
CA SER A 264 -39.83 22.32 -53.46
C SER A 264 -41.32 22.65 -53.39
N GLU A 265 -41.62 23.94 -53.46
CA GLU A 265 -42.94 24.40 -53.88
C GLU A 265 -43.21 23.76 -55.27
N GLU A 266 -44.16 22.84 -55.33
CA GLU A 266 -44.88 22.54 -56.57
C GLU A 266 -46.09 23.48 -56.65
N GLU A 267 -46.34 23.96 -57.87
CA GLU A 267 -47.47 24.82 -58.29
C GLU A 267 -48.84 24.36 -57.79
#